data_AF-A0A7L2Q9A1-F1
#
_entry.id   AF-A0A7L2Q9A1-F1
#
_cell.length_a   1.000
_cell.length_b   1.000
_cell.length_c   1.000
_cell.angle_alpha   90.00
_cell.angle_beta   90.00
_cell.angle_gamma   90.00
#
_symmetry.space_group_name_H-M   'P 1'
#
loop_
_entity.id
_entity.type
_entity.pdbx_description
1 polymer ?
#
loop_
_entity_poly.entity_id
_entity_poly.type
_entity_poly.pdbx_seq_one_letter_code
_entity_poly.pdbx_strand_id
1 'polypeptide(L)'
;VFMPNTAECEEYVLEEFGIIFAGNKNHISSFGWNFGQFQGDILNICLSIMDRSLYYRQDPVTDVSHRHDPRYLGRVLSAMVNANDDQGVVLGNWSGKYEGGKNPSSWTGSGEILQSWKKSGFKPVKYGQCWVFAAVLTTVLRCLGIPTRTITNFSSAHDADGNLRVDEFYDADGNHLERGADSVW
;
A
#
# COMPACT_ATOMS: atom_id res chain seq x y z
N VAL A 1 15.68 -13.41 -4.12
CA VAL A 1 14.51 -14.13 -4.65
C VAL A 1 14.66 -14.31 -6.15
N PHE A 2 14.64 -15.55 -6.65
CA PHE A 2 14.97 -15.85 -8.05
C PHE A 2 13.75 -15.69 -8.96
N MET A 3 13.95 -15.02 -10.10
CA MET A 3 12.98 -14.90 -11.20
C MET A 3 13.76 -15.10 -12.50
N PRO A 4 13.46 -16.17 -13.28
CA PRO A 4 14.33 -16.60 -14.37
C PRO A 4 14.27 -15.71 -15.61
N ASN A 5 13.16 -15.00 -15.82
CA ASN A 5 12.94 -14.19 -17.00
C ASN A 5 13.49 -12.77 -16.78
N THR A 6 14.48 -12.39 -17.60
CA THR A 6 15.11 -11.07 -17.52
C THR A 6 14.13 -9.92 -17.73
N ALA A 7 13.20 -10.04 -18.68
CA ALA A 7 12.21 -8.99 -18.96
C ALA A 7 11.22 -8.83 -17.79
N GLU A 8 10.84 -9.92 -17.13
CA GLU A 8 10.02 -9.87 -15.92
C GLU A 8 10.79 -9.26 -14.75
N CYS A 9 12.10 -9.54 -14.62
CA CYS A 9 12.95 -8.89 -13.62
C CYS A 9 13.08 -7.38 -13.88
N GLU A 10 13.26 -6.97 -15.13
CA GLU A 10 13.28 -5.56 -15.53
C GLU A 10 11.99 -4.86 -15.11
N GLU A 11 10.83 -5.42 -15.45
CA GLU A 11 9.53 -4.84 -15.11
C GLU A 11 9.24 -4.87 -13.60
N TYR A 12 9.47 -6.00 -12.92
CA TYR A 12 9.02 -6.21 -11.54
C TYR A 12 10.02 -5.78 -10.47
N VAL A 13 11.23 -5.36 -10.86
CA VAL A 13 12.27 -4.87 -9.93
C VAL A 13 12.84 -3.52 -10.37
N LEU A 14 13.22 -3.38 -11.65
CA LEU A 14 14.01 -2.23 -12.12
C LEU A 14 13.15 -1.07 -12.63
N GLU A 15 11.96 -1.33 -13.19
CA GLU A 15 11.09 -0.27 -13.69
C GLU A 15 10.59 0.62 -12.54
N GLU A 16 10.76 1.93 -12.69
CA GLU A 16 10.39 2.94 -11.68
C GLU A 16 9.05 3.62 -12.02
N PHE A 17 8.54 3.45 -13.24
CA PHE A 17 7.28 4.03 -13.71
C PHE A 17 6.26 2.93 -13.99
N GLY A 18 5.19 2.91 -13.19
CA GLY A 18 4.13 1.93 -13.30
C GLY A 18 2.81 2.50 -13.80
N ILE A 19 1.89 1.59 -14.07
CA ILE A 19 0.48 1.89 -14.34
C ILE A 19 -0.37 1.25 -13.22
N ILE A 20 -1.36 2.00 -12.75
CA ILE A 20 -2.38 1.50 -11.83
C ILE A 20 -3.73 1.59 -12.54
N PHE A 21 -4.47 0.48 -12.55
CA PHE A 21 -5.82 0.43 -13.09
C PHE A 21 -6.83 0.91 -12.05
N ALA A 22 -7.87 1.59 -12.51
CA ALA A 22 -8.92 2.18 -11.69
C ALA A 22 -10.24 2.27 -12.48
N GLY A 23 -11.22 2.99 -11.95
CA GLY A 23 -12.56 3.06 -12.52
C GLY A 23 -13.44 1.93 -11.99
N ASN A 24 -14.24 1.33 -12.86
CA ASN A 24 -15.13 0.24 -12.49
C ASN A 24 -15.11 -0.87 -13.56
N LYS A 25 -15.73 -2.02 -13.27
CA LYS A 25 -15.77 -3.17 -14.18
C LYS A 25 -16.31 -2.88 -15.58
N ASN A 26 -17.13 -1.84 -15.75
CA ASN A 26 -17.72 -1.45 -17.03
C ASN A 26 -16.87 -0.41 -17.76
N HIS A 27 -16.08 0.38 -17.03
CA HIS A 27 -15.24 1.45 -17.55
C HIS A 27 -13.90 1.45 -16.80
N ILE A 28 -12.99 0.59 -17.26
CA ILE A 28 -11.64 0.49 -16.71
C ILE A 28 -10.83 1.67 -17.24
N SER A 29 -10.24 2.43 -16.32
CA SER A 29 -9.28 3.48 -16.60
C SER A 29 -7.92 3.12 -16.00
N SER A 30 -6.91 3.94 -16.27
CA SER A 30 -5.58 3.76 -15.71
C SER A 30 -4.88 5.10 -15.56
N PHE A 31 -3.95 5.18 -14.61
CA PHE A 31 -3.07 6.33 -14.44
C PHE A 31 -1.64 5.89 -14.13
N GLY A 32 -0.68 6.76 -14.43
CA GLY A 32 0.73 6.52 -14.16
C GLY A 32 1.08 6.74 -12.69
N TRP A 33 2.05 5.98 -12.20
CA TRP A 33 2.62 6.12 -10.87
C TRP A 33 4.14 6.06 -10.92
N ASN A 34 4.81 7.02 -10.30
CA ASN A 34 6.26 6.99 -10.13
C ASN A 34 6.61 6.22 -8.83
N PHE A 35 7.00 4.96 -8.96
CA PHE A 35 7.51 4.17 -7.85
C PHE A 35 8.82 4.75 -7.32
N GLY A 36 9.75 5.13 -8.21
CA GLY A 36 10.94 5.90 -7.88
C GLY A 36 11.89 5.24 -6.87
N GLN A 37 12.00 3.91 -6.88
CA GLN A 37 12.79 3.15 -5.89
C GLN A 37 14.30 3.48 -5.90
N PHE A 38 14.84 4.10 -6.95
CA PHE A 38 16.24 4.50 -7.06
C PHE A 38 16.48 5.99 -6.79
N GLN A 39 15.42 6.75 -6.49
CA GLN A 39 15.56 8.15 -6.10
C GLN A 39 16.34 8.31 -4.79
N GLY A 40 16.92 9.49 -4.60
CA GLY A 40 17.75 9.80 -3.44
C GLY A 40 17.07 9.46 -2.11
N ASP A 41 17.81 8.73 -1.27
CA ASP A 41 17.45 8.32 0.09
C ASP A 41 16.29 7.31 0.21
N ILE A 42 15.65 6.90 -0.90
CA ILE A 42 14.53 5.94 -0.86
C ILE A 42 14.96 4.59 -0.29
N LEU A 43 16.13 4.06 -0.68
CA LEU A 43 16.65 2.82 -0.11
C LEU A 43 16.84 2.89 1.41
N ASN A 44 17.43 3.98 1.91
CA ASN A 44 17.62 4.17 3.36
C ASN A 44 16.29 4.29 4.10
N ILE A 45 15.29 4.94 3.49
CA ILE A 45 13.94 5.02 4.05
C ILE A 45 13.32 3.63 4.11
N CYS A 46 13.41 2.84 3.03
CA CYS A 46 12.89 1.47 2.98
C CYS A 46 13.51 0.58 4.06
N LEU A 47 14.83 0.66 4.27
CA LEU A 47 15.51 -0.04 5.37
C LEU A 47 15.02 0.45 6.74
N SER A 48 14.83 1.76 6.90
CA SER A 48 14.31 2.35 8.15
C SER A 48 12.87 1.93 8.48
N ILE A 49 12.06 1.55 7.48
CA ILE A 49 10.71 1.01 7.72
C ILE A 49 10.80 -0.29 8.54
N MET A 50 11.74 -1.18 8.18
CA MET A 50 11.93 -2.46 8.88
C MET A 50 12.33 -2.24 10.34
N ASP A 51 13.25 -1.31 10.60
CA ASP A 51 13.74 -0.93 11.94
C ASP A 51 12.70 -0.19 12.78
N ARG A 52 11.51 0.08 12.23
CA ARG A 52 10.41 0.77 12.91
C ARG A 52 9.18 -0.09 13.12
N SER A 53 9.21 -1.33 12.61
CA SER A 53 8.13 -2.30 12.79
C SER A 53 7.88 -2.64 14.25
N LEU A 54 6.65 -3.06 14.57
CA LEU A 54 6.34 -3.57 15.90
C LEU A 54 7.23 -4.77 16.27
N TYR A 55 7.51 -5.65 15.31
CA TYR A 55 8.39 -6.80 15.49
C TYR A 55 9.80 -6.38 15.89
N TYR A 56 10.38 -5.39 15.20
CA TYR A 56 11.69 -4.84 15.57
C TYR A 56 11.67 -4.16 16.94
N ARG A 57 10.64 -3.39 17.28
CA ARG A 57 10.53 -2.75 18.61
C ARG A 57 10.42 -3.75 19.75
N GLN A 58 9.80 -4.91 19.49
CA GLN A 58 9.60 -5.96 20.47
C GLN A 58 10.87 -6.81 20.67
N ASP A 59 11.49 -7.26 19.57
CA ASP A 59 12.73 -8.04 19.60
C ASP A 59 13.57 -7.76 18.34
N PRO A 60 14.50 -6.79 18.41
CA PRO A 60 15.36 -6.43 17.28
C PRO A 60 16.22 -7.59 16.76
N VAL A 61 16.69 -8.48 17.65
CA VAL A 61 17.60 -9.56 17.28
C VAL A 61 16.84 -10.60 16.46
N THR A 62 15.67 -11.01 16.95
CA THR A 62 14.81 -11.96 16.24
C THR A 62 14.30 -11.37 14.93
N ASP A 63 13.84 -10.12 14.91
CA ASP A 63 13.39 -9.45 13.67
C ASP A 63 14.49 -9.46 12.60
N VAL A 64 15.69 -8.99 12.94
CA VAL A 64 16.83 -8.94 12.01
C VAL A 64 17.19 -10.34 11.53
N SER A 65 17.15 -11.35 12.41
CA SER A 65 17.44 -12.74 12.03
C SER A 65 16.46 -13.28 10.99
N HIS A 66 15.21 -12.80 10.93
CA HIS A 66 14.19 -13.24 9.96
C HIS A 66 14.20 -12.47 8.64
N ARG A 67 14.97 -11.38 8.52
CA ARG A 67 15.01 -10.56 7.28
C ARG A 67 15.60 -11.27 6.06
N HIS A 68 16.12 -12.48 6.22
CA HIS A 68 16.51 -13.35 5.11
C HIS A 68 15.30 -13.94 4.36
N ASP A 69 14.11 -13.97 4.97
CA ASP A 69 12.90 -14.56 4.39
C ASP A 69 12.02 -13.48 3.72
N PRO A 70 11.83 -13.52 2.39
CA PRO A 70 10.97 -12.57 1.69
C PRO A 70 9.50 -12.62 2.15
N ARG A 71 9.03 -13.75 2.68
CA ARG A 71 7.67 -13.87 3.25
C ARG A 71 7.53 -13.03 4.50
N TYR A 72 8.56 -13.06 5.36
CA TYR A 72 8.62 -12.23 6.55
C TYR A 72 8.66 -10.76 6.19
N LEU A 73 9.56 -10.37 5.26
CA LEU A 73 9.65 -8.99 4.77
C LEU A 73 8.32 -8.50 4.22
N GLY A 74 7.66 -9.28 3.36
CA GLY A 74 6.36 -8.92 2.78
C GLY A 74 5.29 -8.65 3.86
N ARG A 75 5.23 -9.50 4.90
CA ARG A 75 4.26 -9.35 5.99
C ARG A 75 4.55 -8.16 6.91
N VAL A 76 5.82 -7.90 7.23
CA VAL A 76 6.22 -6.72 8.02
C VAL A 76 5.90 -5.44 7.25
N LEU A 77 6.20 -5.41 5.95
CA LEU A 77 5.98 -4.24 5.11
C LEU A 77 4.50 -3.97 4.85
N SER A 78 3.67 -5.00 4.67
CA SER A 78 2.22 -4.81 4.51
C SER A 78 1.59 -4.13 5.74
N ALA A 79 2.09 -4.44 6.94
CA ALA A 79 1.69 -3.77 8.17
C ALA A 79 2.23 -2.34 8.21
N MET A 80 3.53 -2.16 8.01
CA MET A 80 4.20 -0.88 8.18
C MET A 80 3.86 0.19 7.13
N VAL A 81 3.31 -0.17 5.97
CA VAL A 81 2.81 0.82 5.01
C VAL A 81 1.52 1.48 5.52
N ASN A 82 0.74 0.80 6.37
CA ASN A 82 -0.47 1.31 7.00
C ASN A 82 -0.20 1.94 8.37
N ALA A 83 -0.69 3.15 8.60
CA ALA A 83 -0.54 3.86 9.87
C ALA A 83 -1.74 3.76 10.81
N ASN A 84 -2.85 3.13 10.39
CA ASN A 84 -4.04 3.04 11.23
C ASN A 84 -3.77 2.22 12.52
N ASP A 85 -2.92 1.19 12.44
CA ASP A 85 -2.67 0.25 13.54
C ASP A 85 -1.22 0.29 14.04
N ASP A 86 -0.24 0.43 13.13
CA ASP A 86 1.18 0.14 13.42
C ASP A 86 2.09 1.38 13.40
N GLN A 87 1.51 2.60 13.42
CA GLN A 87 2.24 3.87 13.24
C GLN A 87 3.15 3.87 12.00
N GLY A 88 2.67 3.23 10.93
CA GLY A 88 3.33 3.09 9.65
C GLY A 88 3.41 4.37 8.81
N VAL A 89 3.58 4.19 7.51
CA VAL A 89 3.89 5.26 6.56
C VAL A 89 2.68 6.14 6.25
N VAL A 90 1.56 5.54 5.82
CA VAL A 90 0.42 6.27 5.23
C VAL A 90 -0.82 6.13 6.11
N LEU A 91 -1.53 7.24 6.36
CA LEU A 91 -2.80 7.22 7.07
C LEU A 91 -3.97 7.17 6.08
N GLY A 92 -4.88 6.20 6.27
CA GLY A 92 -6.01 5.99 5.38
C GLY A 92 -7.13 7.01 5.58
N ASN A 93 -7.80 7.44 4.50
CA ASN A 93 -9.01 8.26 4.59
C ASN A 93 -9.93 8.09 3.37
N TRP A 94 -11.16 7.64 3.62
CA TRP A 94 -12.22 7.43 2.63
C TRP A 94 -13.44 8.34 2.82
N SER A 95 -13.37 9.33 3.72
CA SER A 95 -14.50 10.20 4.06
C SER A 95 -14.87 11.23 2.98
N GLY A 96 -14.04 11.39 1.94
CA GLY A 96 -14.16 12.47 0.96
C GLY A 96 -13.70 13.85 1.47
N LYS A 97 -13.30 13.95 2.73
CA LYS A 97 -12.84 15.18 3.39
C LYS A 97 -11.39 15.01 3.84
N TYR A 98 -10.49 15.83 3.28
CA TYR A 98 -9.03 15.64 3.40
C TYR A 98 -8.32 16.80 4.11
N GLU A 99 -9.02 17.53 4.97
CA GLU A 99 -8.43 18.63 5.74
C GLU A 99 -7.24 18.13 6.60
N GLY A 100 -6.20 18.96 6.68
CA GLY A 100 -4.95 18.62 7.38
C GLY A 100 -4.06 17.60 6.67
N GLY A 101 -4.37 17.24 5.42
CA GLY A 101 -3.56 16.36 4.58
C GLY A 101 -3.73 16.65 3.10
N LYS A 102 -3.27 15.72 2.27
CA LYS A 102 -3.37 15.74 0.81
C LYS A 102 -4.48 14.80 0.35
N ASN A 103 -5.22 15.19 -0.69
CA ASN A 103 -6.21 14.33 -1.33
C ASN A 103 -5.51 13.07 -1.90
N PRO A 104 -5.95 11.84 -1.53
CA PRO A 104 -5.34 10.59 -2.00
C PRO A 104 -5.16 10.48 -3.53
N SER A 105 -6.07 11.07 -4.32
CA SER A 105 -6.00 11.03 -5.80
C SER A 105 -5.00 12.03 -6.40
N SER A 106 -4.40 12.90 -5.59
CA SER A 106 -3.40 13.88 -6.07
C SER A 106 -1.95 13.39 -5.94
N TRP A 107 -1.73 12.23 -5.34
CA TRP A 107 -0.41 11.59 -5.35
C TRP A 107 -0.11 11.05 -6.74
N THR A 108 1.13 11.24 -7.19
CA THR A 108 1.62 10.76 -8.49
C THR A 108 2.81 9.81 -8.34
N GLY A 109 3.26 9.55 -7.10
CA GLY A 109 4.41 8.70 -6.83
C GLY A 109 4.68 8.45 -5.35
N SER A 110 5.46 7.41 -5.08
CA SER A 110 5.79 6.96 -3.72
C SER A 110 6.93 7.75 -3.09
N GLY A 111 7.81 8.36 -3.89
CA GLY A 111 8.99 9.07 -3.40
C GLY A 111 8.65 10.24 -2.46
N GLU A 112 7.71 11.10 -2.87
CA GLU A 112 7.23 12.24 -2.07
C GLU A 112 6.66 11.76 -0.73
N ILE A 113 5.92 10.65 -0.73
CA ILE A 113 5.29 10.06 0.47
C ILE A 113 6.38 9.57 1.43
N LEU A 114 7.29 8.73 0.96
CA LEU A 114 8.35 8.13 1.77
C LEU A 114 9.30 9.19 2.35
N GLN A 115 9.69 10.17 1.55
CA GLN A 115 10.54 11.27 2.00
C GLN A 115 9.80 12.18 3.00
N SER A 116 8.51 12.45 2.79
CA SER A 116 7.69 13.23 3.73
C SER A 116 7.55 12.51 5.07
N TRP A 117 7.37 11.19 5.05
CA TRP A 117 7.33 10.36 6.25
C TRP A 117 8.64 10.46 7.05
N LYS A 118 9.81 10.31 6.40
CA LYS A 118 11.10 10.49 7.09
C LYS A 118 11.28 11.93 7.61
N LYS A 119 10.97 12.93 6.79
CA LYS A 119 11.14 14.36 7.13
C LYS A 119 10.28 14.80 8.31
N SER A 120 9.09 14.22 8.48
CA SER A 120 8.17 14.54 9.58
C SER A 120 8.58 13.89 10.91
N GLY A 121 9.71 13.17 10.95
CA GLY A 121 10.10 12.36 12.09
C GLY A 121 9.29 11.07 12.18
N PHE A 122 8.96 10.46 11.04
CA PHE A 122 8.21 9.21 10.92
C PHE A 122 6.76 9.32 11.41
N LYS A 123 6.16 10.50 11.26
CA LYS A 123 4.73 10.70 11.49
C LYS A 123 3.94 10.28 10.24
N PRO A 124 2.76 9.66 10.40
CA PRO A 124 1.95 9.21 9.27
C PRO A 124 1.67 10.30 8.24
N VAL A 125 1.82 9.94 6.96
CA VAL A 125 1.54 10.83 5.83
C VAL A 125 0.04 10.78 5.53
N LYS A 126 -0.58 11.96 5.56
CA LYS A 126 -2.01 12.14 5.33
C LYS A 126 -2.27 12.61 3.90
N TYR A 127 -3.11 11.97 3.09
CA TYR A 127 -3.81 10.70 3.31
C TYR A 127 -3.59 9.75 2.13
N GLY A 128 -3.88 8.47 2.33
CA GLY A 128 -3.87 7.47 1.26
C GLY A 128 -5.19 6.71 1.15
N GLN A 129 -5.36 6.06 0.01
CA GLN A 129 -6.38 5.03 -0.25
C GLN A 129 -5.69 3.79 -0.83
N CYS A 130 -6.46 2.74 -1.14
CA CYS A 130 -5.94 1.40 -1.44
C CYS A 130 -4.80 1.40 -2.49
N TRP A 131 -4.93 2.16 -3.58
CA TRP A 131 -3.88 2.25 -4.60
C TRP A 131 -2.61 2.94 -4.09
N VAL A 132 -2.74 3.94 -3.21
CA VAL A 132 -1.58 4.62 -2.59
C VAL A 132 -0.81 3.64 -1.71
N PHE A 133 -1.51 2.86 -0.89
CA PHE A 133 -0.90 1.80 -0.07
C PHE A 133 -0.20 0.76 -0.94
N ALA A 134 -0.90 0.24 -1.96
CA ALA A 134 -0.34 -0.76 -2.87
C ALA A 134 0.89 -0.25 -3.61
N ALA A 135 0.89 1.01 -4.04
CA ALA A 135 2.00 1.59 -4.78
C ALA A 135 3.22 1.90 -3.90
N VAL A 136 3.01 2.39 -2.67
CA VAL A 136 4.09 2.56 -1.69
C VAL A 136 4.67 1.19 -1.31
N LEU A 137 3.84 0.17 -1.08
CA LEU A 137 4.31 -1.19 -0.80
C LEU A 137 5.12 -1.76 -1.98
N THR A 138 4.65 -1.54 -3.21
CA THR A 138 5.38 -1.96 -4.43
C THR A 138 6.75 -1.28 -4.51
N THR A 139 6.83 0.03 -4.28
CA THR A 139 8.12 0.76 -4.22
C THR A 139 9.06 0.13 -3.20
N VAL A 140 8.60 -0.10 -1.97
CA VAL A 140 9.47 -0.61 -0.90
C VAL A 140 9.94 -2.05 -1.20
N LEU A 141 9.06 -2.91 -1.71
CA LEU A 141 9.42 -4.28 -2.08
C LEU A 141 10.40 -4.31 -3.26
N ARG A 142 10.17 -3.54 -4.32
CA ARG A 142 11.11 -3.40 -5.46
C ARG A 142 12.47 -2.88 -4.99
N CYS A 143 12.47 -1.86 -4.13
CA CYS A 143 13.69 -1.28 -3.57
C CYS A 143 14.53 -2.30 -2.77
N LEU A 144 13.87 -3.22 -2.06
CA LEU A 144 14.50 -4.32 -1.32
C LEU A 144 14.79 -5.57 -2.19
N GLY A 145 14.59 -5.47 -3.51
CA GLY A 145 14.90 -6.53 -4.47
C GLY A 145 13.88 -7.66 -4.53
N ILE A 146 12.64 -7.43 -4.07
CA ILE A 146 11.53 -8.40 -4.16
C ILE A 146 10.68 -8.05 -5.39
N PRO A 147 10.66 -8.91 -6.44
CA PRO A 147 9.84 -8.69 -7.63
C PRO A 147 8.37 -8.52 -7.27
N THR A 148 7.80 -7.36 -7.61
CA THR A 148 6.46 -6.96 -7.17
C THR A 148 5.74 -6.15 -8.26
N ARG A 149 4.42 -6.31 -8.32
CA ARG A 149 3.53 -5.53 -9.18
C ARG A 149 2.24 -5.15 -8.43
N THR A 150 1.64 -4.04 -8.80
CA THR A 150 0.31 -3.62 -8.33
C THR A 150 -0.78 -4.45 -9.01
N ILE A 151 -1.83 -4.80 -8.26
CA ILE A 151 -3.00 -5.52 -8.76
C ILE A 151 -4.24 -4.72 -8.39
N THR A 152 -5.15 -4.58 -9.35
CA THR A 152 -6.47 -3.96 -9.14
C THR A 152 -7.54 -5.03 -9.30
N ASN A 153 -8.40 -5.14 -8.29
CA ASN A 153 -9.61 -5.96 -8.34
C ASN A 153 -10.84 -5.04 -8.42
N PHE A 154 -11.78 -5.35 -9.30
CA PHE A 154 -13.02 -4.58 -9.47
C PHE A 154 -14.19 -5.33 -8.83
N SER A 155 -15.11 -4.61 -8.18
CA SER A 155 -16.17 -5.24 -7.38
C SER A 155 -15.55 -6.10 -6.27
N SER A 156 -14.62 -5.52 -5.53
CA SER A 156 -13.86 -6.19 -4.49
C SER A 156 -14.67 -6.24 -3.20
N ALA A 157 -15.15 -7.42 -2.85
CA ALA A 157 -15.83 -7.66 -1.59
C ALA A 157 -14.86 -7.47 -0.40
N HIS A 158 -15.33 -6.74 0.60
CA HIS A 158 -14.75 -6.65 1.94
C HIS A 158 -15.72 -7.35 2.88
N ASP A 159 -15.45 -8.64 3.13
CA ASP A 159 -16.18 -9.49 4.07
C ASP A 159 -15.56 -9.29 5.47
N ALA A 160 -16.33 -8.70 6.37
CA ALA A 160 -15.86 -8.32 7.69
C ALA A 160 -15.94 -9.46 8.72
N ASP A 161 -16.72 -10.52 8.46
CA ASP A 161 -16.92 -11.63 9.41
C ASP A 161 -16.33 -12.97 8.92
N GLY A 162 -15.84 -13.03 7.67
CA GLY A 162 -15.14 -14.15 7.08
C GLY A 162 -16.06 -15.30 6.67
N ASN A 163 -17.36 -15.06 6.49
CA ASN A 163 -18.35 -16.09 6.17
C ASN A 163 -18.51 -16.37 4.65
N LEU A 164 -17.74 -15.67 3.80
CA LEU A 164 -17.78 -15.70 2.33
C LEU A 164 -19.08 -15.16 1.72
N ARG A 165 -19.72 -14.22 2.41
CA ARG A 165 -20.90 -13.48 1.93
C ARG A 165 -20.67 -12.00 2.23
N VAL A 166 -21.38 -11.16 1.48
CA VAL A 166 -21.44 -9.73 1.71
C VAL A 166 -22.89 -9.31 1.57
N ASP A 167 -23.38 -8.56 2.55
CA ASP A 167 -24.76 -8.10 2.59
C ASP A 167 -24.84 -6.61 2.25
N GLU A 168 -25.64 -6.26 1.24
CA GLU A 168 -26.00 -4.88 0.92
C GLU A 168 -27.48 -4.65 1.24
N PHE A 169 -27.77 -3.54 1.92
CA PHE A 169 -29.12 -3.23 2.38
C PHE A 169 -29.67 -2.03 1.63
N TYR A 170 -30.93 -2.14 1.23
CA TYR A 170 -31.67 -1.06 0.56
C TYR A 170 -33.01 -0.84 1.25
N ASP A 171 -33.49 0.40 1.27
CA ASP A 171 -34.85 0.69 1.68
C ASP A 171 -35.86 0.37 0.57
N ALA A 172 -37.16 0.54 0.87
CA ALA A 172 -38.23 0.27 -0.09
C ALA A 172 -38.22 1.20 -1.31
N ASP A 173 -37.56 2.35 -1.21
CA ASP A 173 -37.41 3.33 -2.28
C ASP A 173 -36.15 3.08 -3.13
N GLY A 174 -35.35 2.07 -2.75
CA GLY A 174 -34.12 1.68 -3.44
C GLY A 174 -32.88 2.47 -3.03
N ASN A 175 -32.93 3.25 -1.95
CA ASN A 175 -31.74 3.93 -1.43
C ASN A 175 -30.85 2.95 -0.68
N HIS A 176 -29.54 3.04 -0.91
CA HIS A 176 -28.55 2.24 -0.19
C HIS A 176 -28.51 2.65 1.29
N LEU A 177 -28.52 1.66 2.18
CA LEU A 177 -28.43 1.83 3.61
C LEU A 177 -27.05 1.36 4.08
N GLU A 178 -26.31 2.24 4.75
CA GLU A 178 -25.06 1.89 5.43
C GLU A 178 -25.35 1.04 6.68
N ARG A 179 -25.70 -0.23 6.46
CA ARG A 179 -25.96 -1.23 7.49
C ARG A 179 -24.98 -2.39 7.26
N GLY A 180 -24.22 -2.74 8.30
CA GLY A 180 -23.20 -3.79 8.21
C GLY A 180 -21.78 -3.22 8.09
N ALA A 181 -20.80 -4.10 8.34
CA ALA A 181 -19.39 -3.79 8.16
C ALA A 181 -18.87 -4.24 6.77
N ASP A 182 -19.66 -5.05 6.06
CA ASP A 182 -19.36 -5.51 4.72
C ASP A 182 -19.51 -4.38 3.71
N SER A 183 -18.76 -4.48 2.61
CA SER A 183 -18.88 -3.55 1.49
C SER A 183 -18.35 -4.17 0.20
N VAL A 184 -18.79 -3.65 -0.94
CA VAL A 184 -18.23 -3.98 -2.25
C VAL A 184 -17.62 -2.71 -2.85
N TRP A 185 -16.33 -2.78 -3.19
CA TRP A 185 -15.53 -1.67 -3.69
C TRP A 185 -15.38 -1.68 -5.22
#